data_AF-A0A0F9NK43-F1
#
_entry.id   AF-A0A0F9NK43-F1
#
_cell.length_a   1.000
_cell.length_b   1.000
_cell.length_c   1.000
_cell.angle_alpha   90.00
_cell.angle_beta   90.00
_cell.angle_gamma   90.00
#
_symmetry.space_group_name_H-M   'P 1'
#
loop_
_entity.id
_entity.type
_entity.pdbx_description
1 polymer ?
#
loop_
_entity_poly.entity_id
_entity_poly.type
_entity_poly.pdbx_seq_one_letter_code
_entity_poly.pdbx_strand_id
1 'polypeptide(L)'
;MFRYRMEGTEYALVDEHDQIHWAGEEIAVAFTYCLDEQGMEGTLHKHGSPEKANAWAEKTRKKFVDAGHLDMANEIVVVSGKISLEDLNKIIEISGYVGIWYKRLQKEV
;
A
#
# COMPACT_ATOMS: atom_id res chain seq x y z
N MET A 1 -9.67 -2.05 -15.21
CA MET A 1 -8.32 -2.08 -14.63
C MET A 1 -7.96 -0.68 -14.20
N PHE A 2 -7.47 -0.51 -12.97
CA PHE A 2 -7.03 0.79 -12.47
C PHE A 2 -5.53 0.96 -12.71
N ARG A 3 -5.11 2.20 -12.97
CA ARG A 3 -3.71 2.60 -13.03
C ARG A 3 -3.52 4.00 -12.48
N TYR A 4 -2.36 4.27 -11.93
CA TYR A 4 -1.92 5.61 -11.60
C TYR A 4 -1.24 6.28 -12.78
N ARG A 5 -1.52 7.57 -12.97
CA ARG A 5 -0.74 8.51 -13.80
C ARG A 5 -0.34 9.72 -12.97
N MET A 6 0.66 10.46 -13.45
CA MET A 6 1.01 11.77 -12.88
C MET A 6 0.33 12.87 -13.70
N GLU A 7 -0.37 13.79 -13.02
CA GLU A 7 -0.88 15.03 -13.58
C GLU A 7 -0.23 16.20 -12.84
N GLY A 8 0.78 16.79 -13.46
CA GLY A 8 1.61 17.80 -12.78
C GLY A 8 2.33 17.20 -11.55
N THR A 9 1.95 17.64 -10.35
CA THR A 9 2.51 17.19 -9.06
C THR A 9 1.66 16.13 -8.35
N GLU A 10 0.49 15.82 -8.90
CA GLU A 10 -0.49 14.91 -8.30
C GLU A 10 -0.51 13.54 -8.96
N TYR A 11 -0.74 12.51 -8.15
CA TYR A 11 -1.13 11.19 -8.61
C TYR A 11 -2.61 11.23 -8.97
N ALA A 12 -2.98 10.60 -10.08
CA ALA A 12 -4.38 10.37 -10.46
C ALA A 12 -4.62 8.87 -10.69
N LEU A 13 -5.55 8.28 -9.94
CA LEU A 13 -6.05 6.92 -10.16
C LEU A 13 -7.10 6.95 -11.25
N VAL A 14 -6.81 6.33 -12.39
CA VAL A 14 -7.71 6.27 -13.53
C VAL A 14 -8.14 4.84 -13.86
N ASP A 15 -9.33 4.70 -14.43
CA ASP A 15 -9.81 3.43 -14.98
C ASP A 15 -9.51 3.29 -16.48
N GLU A 16 -10.11 2.29 -17.12
CA GLU A 16 -9.92 1.97 -18.55
C GLU A 16 -10.48 3.02 -19.50
N HIS A 17 -11.36 3.90 -19.01
CA HIS A 17 -11.98 4.99 -19.77
C HIS A 17 -11.31 6.33 -19.46
N ASP A 18 -10.14 6.33 -18.81
CA ASP A 18 -9.43 7.51 -18.32
C ASP A 18 -10.25 8.37 -17.34
N GLN A 19 -11.28 7.80 -16.71
CA GLN A 19 -12.02 8.48 -15.64
C GLN A 19 -11.16 8.53 -14.38
N ILE A 20 -11.07 9.69 -13.73
CA ILE A 20 -10.34 9.87 -12.47
C ILE A 20 -11.23 9.46 -11.29
N HIS A 21 -10.76 8.51 -10.49
CA HIS A 21 -11.44 8.01 -9.28
C HIS A 21 -10.85 8.60 -8.00
N TRP A 22 -9.60 9.04 -8.04
CA TRP A 22 -8.93 9.70 -6.93
C TRP A 22 -7.73 10.50 -7.45
N ALA A 23 -7.45 11.65 -6.83
CA ALA A 23 -6.24 12.41 -7.07
C ALA A 23 -5.67 12.97 -5.75
N GLY A 24 -4.36 13.20 -5.73
CA GLY A 24 -3.68 13.87 -4.63
C GLY A 24 -2.17 13.93 -4.79
N GLU A 25 -1.53 14.88 -4.10
CA GLU A 25 -0.08 15.06 -4.15
C GLU A 25 0.70 13.94 -3.47
N GLU A 26 0.14 13.35 -2.41
CA GLU A 26 0.76 12.25 -1.68
C GLU A 26 -0.12 11.02 -1.74
N ILE A 27 0.55 9.86 -1.77
CA ILE A 27 -0.12 8.57 -1.78
C ILE A 27 0.35 7.74 -0.60
N ALA A 28 -0.53 6.87 -0.11
CA ALA A 28 -0.18 5.81 0.80
C ALA A 28 -0.55 4.45 0.23
N VAL A 29 0.18 3.44 0.68
CA VAL A 29 -0.12 2.02 0.49
C VAL A 29 -0.17 1.36 1.87
N ALA A 30 -1.26 0.66 2.17
CA ALA A 30 -1.43 -0.12 3.38
C ALA A 30 -1.50 -1.60 3.00
N PHE A 31 -0.64 -2.41 3.62
CA PHE A 31 -0.44 -3.81 3.29
C PHE A 31 -0.07 -4.60 4.56
N THR A 32 -0.21 -5.92 4.51
CA THR A 32 0.41 -6.82 5.49
C THR A 32 1.74 -7.29 4.93
N TYR A 33 2.75 -7.39 5.80
CA TYR A 33 4.07 -7.86 5.43
C TYR A 33 4.55 -8.88 6.46
N CYS A 34 4.67 -10.13 6.03
CA CYS A 34 5.21 -11.22 6.83
C CYS A 34 6.54 -11.70 6.25
N LEU A 35 7.52 -11.87 7.14
CA LEU A 35 8.79 -12.51 6.85
C LEU A 35 8.73 -13.89 7.48
N ASP A 36 8.52 -14.94 6.68
CA ASP A 36 8.53 -16.31 7.16
C ASP A 36 9.69 -17.11 6.54
N GLU A 37 9.87 -18.36 6.98
CA GLU A 37 10.91 -19.25 6.47
C GLU A 37 10.66 -19.70 5.02
N GLN A 38 9.44 -19.54 4.49
CA GLN A 38 9.02 -19.94 3.15
C GLN A 38 9.18 -18.81 2.12
N GLY A 39 9.29 -17.56 2.57
CA GLY A 39 9.50 -16.41 1.72
C GLY A 39 9.01 -15.10 2.31
N MET A 40 8.80 -14.13 1.42
CA MET A 40 8.20 -12.85 1.78
C MET A 40 6.78 -12.84 1.27
N GLU A 41 5.82 -12.57 2.16
CA GLU A 41 4.44 -12.37 1.76
C GLU A 41 4.03 -10.92 2.01
N GLY A 42 3.65 -10.23 0.93
CA GLY A 42 3.11 -8.88 0.97
C GLY A 42 1.72 -8.84 0.37
N THR A 43 0.70 -8.48 1.14
CA THR A 43 -0.69 -8.38 0.65
C THR A 43 -1.16 -6.94 0.71
N LEU A 44 -1.43 -6.35 -0.46
CA LEU A 44 -1.97 -5.00 -0.55
C LEU A 44 -3.44 -4.98 -0.09
N HIS A 45 -3.79 -4.05 0.80
CA HIS A 45 -5.16 -3.88 1.31
C HIS A 45 -5.79 -2.55 0.91
N LYS A 46 -5.02 -1.46 0.97
CA LYS A 46 -5.45 -0.10 0.58
C LYS A 46 -4.34 0.64 -0.15
N HIS A 47 -4.74 1.54 -1.03
CA HIS A 47 -3.86 2.52 -1.66
C HIS A 47 -4.63 3.82 -1.93
N GLY A 48 -3.91 4.91 -2.23
CA GLY A 48 -4.50 6.23 -2.50
C GLY A 48 -4.37 7.16 -1.30
N SER A 49 -5.48 7.72 -0.82
CA SER A 49 -5.48 8.72 0.27
C SER A 49 -4.74 8.23 1.53
N PRO A 50 -3.71 8.97 1.99
CA PRO A 50 -3.01 8.67 3.24
C PRO A 50 -3.92 8.58 4.46
N GLU A 51 -4.91 9.48 4.56
CA GLU A 51 -5.91 9.46 5.63
C GLU A 51 -6.69 8.14 5.64
N LYS A 52 -7.21 7.71 4.49
CA LYS A 52 -8.00 6.47 4.39
C LYS A 52 -7.16 5.22 4.64
N ALA A 53 -5.91 5.21 4.20
CA ALA A 53 -4.97 4.13 4.45
C ALA A 53 -4.66 3.98 5.95
N ASN A 54 -4.36 5.09 6.62
CA ASN A 54 -4.10 5.10 8.07
C ASN A 54 -5.34 4.71 8.87
N ALA A 55 -6.52 5.29 8.55
CA ALA A 55 -7.77 4.94 9.23
C ALA A 55 -8.11 3.45 9.10
N TRP A 56 -7.86 2.86 7.92
CA TRP A 56 -8.02 1.41 7.74
C TRP A 56 -7.01 0.63 8.59
N ALA A 57 -5.75 1.04 8.60
CA ALA A 57 -4.70 0.36 9.35
C ALA A 57 -4.97 0.38 10.86
N GLU A 58 -5.29 1.54 11.44
CA GLU A 58 -5.64 1.68 12.85
C GLU A 58 -6.83 0.81 13.24
N LYS A 59 -7.91 0.86 12.45
CA LYS A 59 -9.10 0.03 12.69
C LYS A 59 -8.78 -1.46 12.63
N THR A 60 -7.91 -1.88 11.70
CA THR A 60 -7.58 -3.28 11.50
C THR A 60 -6.62 -3.79 12.57
N ARG A 61 -5.59 -3.00 12.94
CA ARG A 61 -4.72 -3.28 14.09
C ARG A 61 -5.54 -3.46 15.36
N LYS A 62 -6.46 -2.53 15.64
CA LYS A 62 -7.32 -2.62 16.82
C LYS A 62 -8.11 -3.92 16.85
N LYS A 63 -8.72 -4.34 15.73
CA LYS A 63 -9.45 -5.60 15.65
C LYS A 63 -8.58 -6.82 15.97
N PHE A 64 -7.36 -6.87 15.44
CA PHE A 64 -6.44 -7.97 15.72
C PHE A 64 -5.98 -7.98 17.18
N VAL A 65 -5.66 -6.82 17.76
CA VAL A 65 -5.32 -6.69 19.18
C VAL A 65 -6.48 -7.14 20.06
N ASP A 66 -7.70 -6.66 19.80
CA ASP A 66 -8.91 -7.01 20.57
C ASP A 66 -9.22 -8.53 20.47
N ALA A 67 -8.80 -9.19 19.39
CA ALA A 67 -8.92 -10.64 19.19
C ALA A 67 -7.73 -11.46 19.71
N GLY A 68 -6.69 -10.83 20.29
CA GLY A 68 -5.50 -11.51 20.80
C GLY A 68 -4.45 -11.88 19.75
N HIS A 69 -4.58 -11.41 18.51
CA HIS A 69 -3.65 -11.66 17.40
C HIS A 69 -2.62 -10.54 17.25
N LEU A 70 -1.73 -10.38 18.24
CA LEU A 70 -0.75 -9.30 18.26
C LEU A 70 0.23 -9.37 17.07
N ASP A 71 0.64 -10.55 16.64
CA ASP A 71 1.57 -10.71 15.51
C ASP A 71 0.95 -10.17 14.21
N MET A 72 -0.30 -10.54 13.91
CA MET A 72 -1.04 -10.00 12.75
C MET A 72 -1.24 -8.48 12.83
N ALA A 73 -1.44 -7.94 14.05
CA ALA A 73 -1.52 -6.50 14.22
C ALA A 73 -0.19 -5.80 13.91
N ASN A 74 0.94 -6.43 14.23
CA ASN A 74 2.29 -5.91 13.97
C ASN A 74 2.69 -6.00 12.49
N GLU A 75 2.17 -6.99 11.76
CA GLU A 75 2.41 -7.18 10.32
C GLU A 75 1.77 -6.12 9.43
N ILE A 76 0.82 -5.33 9.95
CA ILE A 76 0.24 -4.22 9.19
C ILE A 76 1.30 -3.13 8.99
N VAL A 77 1.47 -2.67 7.76
CA VAL A 77 2.39 -1.61 7.37
C VAL A 77 1.63 -0.56 6.58
N VAL A 78 1.94 0.71 6.83
CA VAL A 78 1.52 1.84 6.00
C VAL A 78 2.77 2.59 5.59
N VAL A 79 2.95 2.79 4.29
CA VAL A 79 3.98 3.68 3.74
C VAL A 79 3.28 4.79 2.98
N SER A 80 3.63 6.04 3.30
CA SER A 80 3.05 7.25 2.71
C SER A 80 4.13 8.21 2.22
N GLY A 81 3.82 8.94 1.15
CA GLY A 81 4.67 9.99 0.60
C GLY A 81 4.73 9.90 -0.92
N LYS A 82 5.87 10.27 -1.49
CA LYS A 82 6.12 10.16 -2.94
C LYS A 82 6.62 8.76 -3.26
N ILE A 83 5.77 7.97 -3.93
CA ILE A 83 6.11 6.64 -4.46
C ILE A 83 6.32 6.77 -5.97
N SER A 84 7.33 6.12 -6.54
CA SER A 84 7.55 6.14 -7.98
C SER A 84 6.32 5.61 -8.72
N LEU A 85 5.96 6.22 -9.86
CA LEU A 85 4.77 5.81 -10.62
C LEU A 85 4.89 4.34 -11.10
N GLU A 86 6.11 3.92 -11.41
CA GLU A 86 6.42 2.54 -11.80
C GLU A 86 6.13 1.57 -10.65
N ASP A 87 6.67 1.82 -9.46
CA ASP A 87 6.45 0.94 -8.31
C ASP A 87 4.99 0.94 -7.89
N LEU A 88 4.36 2.11 -7.87
CA LEU A 88 2.96 2.26 -7.48
C LEU A 88 2.03 1.44 -8.38
N ASN A 89 2.25 1.47 -9.70
CA ASN A 89 1.46 0.67 -10.63
C ASN A 89 1.73 -0.83 -10.45
N LYS A 90 2.99 -1.24 -10.27
CA LYS A 90 3.31 -2.65 -9.98
C LYS A 90 2.70 -3.13 -8.66
N ILE A 91 2.63 -2.28 -7.64
CA ILE A 91 2.02 -2.60 -6.34
C ILE A 91 0.54 -2.96 -6.51
N ILE A 92 -0.21 -2.22 -7.34
CA ILE A 92 -1.64 -2.47 -7.53
C ILE A 92 -1.95 -3.55 -8.58
N GLU A 93 -1.02 -3.82 -9.50
CA GLU A 93 -1.20 -4.77 -10.60
C GLU A 93 -0.69 -6.18 -10.26
N ILE A 94 0.46 -6.28 -9.58
CA ILE A 94 1.16 -7.54 -9.36
C ILE A 94 0.96 -7.99 -7.91
N SER A 95 0.23 -9.09 -7.75
CA SER A 95 0.03 -9.74 -6.45
C SER A 95 1.39 -10.07 -5.80
N GLY A 96 1.56 -9.71 -4.52
CA GLY A 96 2.81 -9.95 -3.78
C GLY A 96 3.91 -8.91 -4.00
N TYR A 97 3.84 -8.06 -5.03
CA TYR A 97 4.92 -7.13 -5.36
C TYR A 97 5.21 -6.12 -4.25
N VAL A 98 4.19 -5.70 -3.50
CA VAL A 98 4.34 -4.76 -2.37
C VAL A 98 5.34 -5.26 -1.32
N GLY A 99 5.45 -6.58 -1.11
CA GLY A 99 6.45 -7.15 -0.20
C GLY A 99 7.88 -7.02 -0.72
N ILE A 100 8.08 -7.26 -2.03
CA ILE A 100 9.39 -7.08 -2.70
C ILE A 100 9.80 -5.60 -2.64
N TRP A 101 8.88 -4.71 -2.97
CA TRP A 101 9.08 -3.27 -2.93
C TRP A 101 9.44 -2.79 -1.52
N TYR A 102 8.69 -3.21 -0.50
CA TYR A 102 8.94 -2.79 0.88
C TYR A 102 10.29 -3.28 1.41
N LYS A 103 10.71 -4.50 1.08
CA LYS A 103 12.05 -4.98 1.43
C LYS A 103 13.16 -4.16 0.78
N ARG A 104 12.99 -3.73 -0.47
CA ARG A 104 13.95 -2.84 -1.13
C ARG A 104 14.05 -1.52 -0.36
N LEU A 105 12.91 -0.94 -0.02
CA LEU A 105 12.84 0.30 0.75
C LEU A 105 13.56 0.19 2.11
N GLN A 106 13.42 -0.93 2.82
CA GLN A 106 14.10 -1.17 4.10
C GLN A 106 15.63 -1.28 4.00
N LYS A 107 16.19 -1.59 2.83
CA LYS A 107 17.65 -1.70 2.63
C LYS A 107 18.31 -0.38 2.24
N GLU A 108 17.52 0.61 1.86
CA GLU A 108 17.98 1.92 1.41
C GLU A 108 18.06 2.94 2.56
N VAL A 109 17.65 2.54 3.77
CA VAL A 109 17.69 3.32 5.03
C VAL A 109 18.75 2.74 5.95
#